data_AF-A0A928DHW7-F1
#
_entry.id   AF-A0A928DHW7-F1
#
_cell.length_a   1.000
_cell.length_b   1.000
_cell.length_c   1.000
_cell.angle_alpha   90.00
_cell.angle_beta   90.00
_cell.angle_gamma   90.00
#
_symmetry.space_group_name_H-M   'P 1'
#
loop_
_entity.id
_entity.type
_entity.pdbx_description
1 polymer ?
#
loop_
_entity_poly.entity_id
_entity_poly.type
_entity_poly.pdbx_seq_one_letter_code
_entity_poly.pdbx_strand_id
1 'polypeptide(L)'
;MGLFNFGKKGGVFADVIRCDEPDYLVWKWRPEGSEADSSGRENSIRWGSQLRVKDGEVAVFVYKQKGGSNQDFIEGPFDETLKTANFPVLSNIMGALFDGKTPFQAEVYFINLAGVIKQNFGVPYFDVADPRPDLAYLPVPVAASGNIIYQITDYKAFIKLHRLQEFTLEKFKDEVKNTIITNFRGIVTNVPQQFNIPLVQIDRATLEVNDFVSNRLKGIFDDVFGVNLKRIDFVLNVDKDSANYKTLYKMTVEQQMKLNEAQTNVNVKNLSEMQAINAENIKESLRIQREEAQRAQKLRSESGNIFAHQINVQGGVAKEAASHIGEIGAGATMPLGGGDSTGGMNMAGMMTGMMVGGAMGRGVADMMNNTMSGFANPMGNVGMASQMRGMPPVQPTMNPPQMNADDNIVMHVSQNGQQFGPYKVSDIKNYISSGNINSSALVWTNGMSEWTPIANYPAFCNLFGGSVPPPPPPSPMS
;
A
#
# COMPACT_ATOMS: atom_id res chain seq x y z
N MET A 1 28.22 33.96 94.86
CA MET A 1 27.39 34.97 94.17
C MET A 1 28.24 35.55 93.06
N GLY A 2 27.88 35.63 91.79
CA GLY A 2 26.71 35.30 91.00
C GLY A 2 27.14 35.66 89.56
N LEU A 3 26.83 34.80 88.58
CA LEU A 3 25.84 35.10 87.55
C LEU A 3 26.30 36.17 86.55
N PHE A 4 26.83 35.74 85.40
CA PHE A 4 26.16 35.82 84.09
C PHE A 4 27.18 35.50 82.99
N ASN A 5 27.32 34.21 82.70
CA ASN A 5 27.91 33.72 81.47
C ASN A 5 26.86 33.95 80.36
N PHE A 6 27.03 34.99 79.55
CA PHE A 6 26.26 35.15 78.32
C PHE A 6 26.70 34.06 77.34
N GLY A 7 26.07 32.89 77.46
CA GLY A 7 26.11 31.88 76.42
C GLY A 7 25.73 32.53 75.10
N LYS A 8 26.59 32.38 74.10
CA LYS A 8 26.27 32.67 72.69
C LYS A 8 24.93 32.00 72.37
N LYS A 9 23.86 32.78 72.35
CA LYS A 9 22.59 32.37 71.75
C LYS A 9 22.87 32.11 70.28
N GLY A 10 22.80 30.84 69.87
CA GLY A 10 22.83 30.46 68.46
C GLY A 10 21.79 31.27 67.70
N GLY A 11 22.23 31.90 66.61
CA GLY A 11 21.46 32.89 65.87
C GLY A 11 20.14 32.35 65.34
N VAL A 12 19.15 33.24 65.38
CA VAL A 12 17.82 33.13 64.76
C VAL A 12 17.98 33.29 63.25
N PHE A 13 18.48 32.26 62.56
CA PHE A 13 18.60 32.31 61.11
C PHE A 13 17.31 31.80 60.46
N ALA A 14 16.77 32.60 59.54
CA ALA A 14 15.68 32.25 58.65
C ALA A 14 16.10 31.08 57.74
N ASP A 15 15.16 30.21 57.37
CA ASP A 15 15.44 29.05 56.53
C ASP A 15 15.41 29.42 55.04
N VAL A 16 16.18 28.70 54.22
CA VAL A 16 16.04 28.73 52.76
C VAL A 16 15.30 27.47 52.33
N ILE A 17 14.08 27.66 51.82
CA ILE A 17 13.20 26.59 51.36
C ILE A 17 13.41 26.44 49.85
N ARG A 18 14.06 25.36 49.46
CA ARG A 18 14.32 25.01 48.06
C ARG A 18 14.51 23.50 47.91
N CYS A 19 14.29 22.96 46.72
CA CYS A 19 14.68 21.59 46.39
C CYS A 19 16.11 21.55 45.85
N ASP A 20 16.96 20.76 46.54
CA ASP A 20 18.36 20.52 46.15
C ASP A 20 18.57 19.11 45.57
N GLU A 21 17.52 18.30 45.45
CA GLU A 21 17.59 16.95 44.89
C GLU A 21 17.67 17.01 43.34
N PRO A 22 18.63 16.32 42.70
CA PRO A 22 18.73 16.31 41.24
C PRO A 22 17.70 15.40 40.55
N ASP A 23 17.32 14.27 41.15
CA ASP A 23 16.36 13.32 40.59
C ASP A 23 15.17 13.13 41.54
N TYR A 24 14.12 13.92 41.33
CA TYR A 24 12.89 13.84 42.11
C TYR A 24 11.67 14.11 41.24
N LEU A 25 10.55 13.49 41.64
CA LEU A 25 9.22 13.84 41.14
C LEU A 25 8.43 14.64 42.17
N VAL A 26 8.46 14.15 43.42
CA VAL A 26 7.95 14.85 44.60
C VAL A 26 9.03 14.77 45.67
N TRP A 27 9.33 15.89 46.31
CA TRP A 27 10.30 15.97 47.39
C TRP A 27 9.74 16.79 48.54
N LYS A 28 9.78 16.22 49.76
CA LYS A 28 9.36 16.93 50.97
C LYS A 28 10.55 17.71 51.52
N TRP A 29 10.40 19.03 51.61
CA TRP A 29 11.40 19.88 52.26
C TRP A 29 11.43 19.65 53.76
N ARG A 30 12.63 19.71 54.32
CA ARG A 30 12.88 19.61 55.76
C ARG A 30 13.91 20.68 56.18
N PRO A 31 13.74 21.31 57.34
CA PRO A 31 14.73 22.22 57.90
C PRO A 31 16.08 21.52 58.11
N GLU A 32 17.18 22.26 57.95
CA GLU A 32 18.52 21.73 58.17
C GLU A 32 18.68 21.25 59.63
N GLY A 33 19.09 20.00 59.82
CA GLY A 33 19.29 19.39 61.14
C GLY A 33 18.03 18.79 61.80
N SER A 34 16.89 18.68 61.10
CA SER A 34 15.76 17.87 61.57
C SER A 34 15.88 16.41 61.12
N GLU A 35 15.75 15.46 62.06
CA GLU A 35 15.59 14.03 61.73
C GLU A 35 14.19 13.78 61.15
N ALA A 36 14.09 12.79 60.25
CA ALA A 36 12.81 12.33 59.71
C ALA A 36 11.87 11.91 60.85
N ASP A 37 10.60 12.33 60.78
CA ASP A 37 9.53 12.02 61.74
C ASP A 37 9.56 12.80 63.06
N SER A 38 10.39 13.85 63.17
CA SER A 38 10.38 14.80 64.29
C SER A 38 9.26 15.84 64.13
N SER A 39 8.01 15.38 64.29
CA SER A 39 6.74 16.09 64.01
C SER A 39 6.64 17.57 64.41
N GLY A 40 7.34 18.01 65.46
CA GLY A 40 7.27 19.39 65.97
C GLY A 40 8.22 20.39 65.31
N ARG A 41 9.41 19.96 64.85
CA ARG A 41 10.42 20.84 64.22
C ARG A 41 10.39 20.76 62.70
N GLU A 42 10.14 19.57 62.16
CA GLU A 42 10.16 19.30 60.70
C GLU A 42 9.16 20.15 59.92
N ASN A 43 8.01 20.45 60.52
CA ASN A 43 6.92 21.18 59.85
C ASN A 43 6.88 22.67 60.25
N SER A 44 7.83 23.16 61.05
CA SER A 44 7.84 24.55 61.51
C SER A 44 8.69 25.45 60.60
N ILE A 45 8.03 26.31 59.83
CA ILE A 45 8.71 27.31 58.99
C ILE A 45 8.95 28.57 59.81
N ARG A 46 10.20 29.02 59.87
CA ARG A 46 10.59 30.24 60.58
C ARG A 46 10.11 31.49 59.84
N TRP A 47 9.78 32.53 60.61
CA TRP A 47 9.42 33.82 60.03
C TRP A 47 10.65 34.46 59.36
N GLY A 48 10.46 35.03 58.17
CA GLY A 48 11.55 35.59 57.36
C GLY A 48 12.27 34.59 56.45
N SER A 49 11.86 33.31 56.45
CA SER A 49 12.39 32.30 55.53
C SER A 49 12.20 32.69 54.06
N GLN A 50 13.18 32.34 53.23
CA GLN A 50 13.16 32.59 51.79
C GLN A 50 12.67 31.33 51.07
N LEU A 51 11.76 31.49 50.12
CA LEU A 51 11.33 30.41 49.24
C LEU A 51 11.96 30.62 47.87
N ARG A 52 12.59 29.57 47.36
CA ARG A 52 13.11 29.50 46.01
C ARG A 52 12.52 28.32 45.27
N VAL A 53 11.77 28.61 44.21
CA VAL A 53 11.17 27.63 43.29
C VAL A 53 11.77 27.88 41.92
N LYS A 54 12.37 26.86 41.30
CA LYS A 54 12.96 27.01 39.96
C LYS A 54 11.87 26.97 38.90
N ASP A 55 12.19 27.44 37.71
CA ASP A 55 11.31 27.27 36.56
C ASP A 55 11.02 25.77 36.31
N GLY A 56 9.78 25.45 35.99
CA GLY A 56 9.32 24.06 35.85
C GLY A 56 9.19 23.29 37.17
N GLU A 57 9.20 23.95 38.32
CA GLU A 57 8.89 23.38 39.64
C GLU A 57 7.68 24.10 40.27
N VAL A 58 6.98 23.40 41.17
CA VAL A 58 5.95 24.01 42.02
C VAL A 58 6.17 23.64 43.48
N ALA A 59 6.08 24.62 44.37
CA ALA A 59 6.05 24.41 45.81
C ALA A 59 4.60 24.35 46.30
N VAL A 60 4.27 23.27 47.00
CA VAL A 60 2.96 23.00 47.59
C VAL A 60 3.07 23.12 49.09
N PHE A 61 2.32 24.06 49.66
CA PHE A 61 2.24 24.27 51.09
C PHE A 61 0.97 23.62 51.62
N VAL A 62 1.12 22.59 52.45
CA VAL A 62 0.00 21.85 53.04
C VAL A 62 -0.10 22.18 54.53
N TYR A 63 -1.26 22.66 54.97
CA TYR A 63 -1.50 23.04 56.37
C TYR A 63 -2.83 22.51 56.88
N LYS A 64 -2.88 22.19 58.18
CA LYS A 64 -4.07 21.68 58.87
C LYS A 64 -4.92 22.84 59.38
N GLN A 65 -6.22 22.86 59.05
CA GLN A 65 -7.20 23.79 59.59
C GLN A 65 -8.36 23.06 60.26
N LYS A 66 -9.18 23.79 61.05
CA LYS A 66 -10.34 23.24 61.79
C LYS A 66 -11.42 22.60 60.89
N GLY A 67 -11.34 22.74 59.57
CA GLY A 67 -12.26 22.15 58.58
C GLY A 67 -11.62 21.18 57.57
N GLY A 68 -10.35 20.84 57.72
CA GLY A 68 -9.62 19.97 56.79
C GLY A 68 -8.20 20.47 56.48
N SER A 69 -7.50 19.74 55.60
CA SER A 69 -6.21 20.18 55.06
C SER A 69 -6.44 21.14 53.89
N ASN A 70 -5.74 22.26 53.89
CA ASN A 70 -5.75 23.24 52.80
C ASN A 70 -4.36 23.33 52.15
N GLN A 71 -4.33 23.80 50.91
CA GLN A 71 -3.14 23.80 50.06
C GLN A 71 -2.99 25.15 49.35
N ASP A 72 -1.78 25.70 49.36
CA ASP A 72 -1.37 26.81 48.49
C ASP A 72 -0.26 26.35 47.54
N PHE A 73 -0.25 26.94 46.34
CA PHE A 73 0.67 26.58 45.26
C PHE A 73 1.49 27.80 44.84
N ILE A 74 2.80 27.66 44.79
CA ILE A 74 3.72 28.68 44.28
C ILE A 74 4.50 28.07 43.12
N GLU A 75 4.14 28.48 41.91
CA GLU A 75 4.82 28.09 40.68
C GLU A 75 6.10 28.91 40.50
N GLY A 76 7.16 28.26 40.00
CA GLY A 76 8.39 28.95 39.66
C GLY A 76 8.32 29.72 38.33
N PRO A 77 9.31 30.60 38.06
CA PRO A 77 10.40 30.96 38.96
C PRO A 77 9.93 31.88 40.10
N PHE A 78 10.36 31.57 41.33
CA PHE A 78 10.05 32.34 42.52
C PHE A 78 11.29 32.41 43.42
N ASP A 79 11.67 33.60 43.90
CA ASP A 79 12.80 33.80 44.82
C ASP A 79 12.51 34.98 45.74
N GLU A 80 11.65 34.78 46.73
CA GLU A 80 11.24 35.84 47.67
C GLU A 80 11.12 35.35 49.12
N THR A 81 11.18 36.30 50.06
CA THR A 81 10.84 36.03 51.47
C THR A 81 9.36 35.68 51.61
N LEU A 82 9.06 34.64 52.37
CA LEU A 82 7.71 34.23 52.69
C LEU A 82 6.98 35.32 53.48
N LYS A 83 5.86 35.80 52.91
CA LYS A 83 4.93 36.74 53.53
C LYS A 83 3.52 36.15 53.46
N THR A 84 2.65 36.45 54.42
CA THR A 84 1.25 35.99 54.44
C THR A 84 0.49 36.39 53.17
N ALA A 85 0.85 37.51 52.55
CA ALA A 85 0.28 37.97 51.29
C ALA A 85 0.56 37.03 50.09
N ASN A 86 1.61 36.20 50.16
CA ASN A 86 1.99 35.27 49.09
C ASN A 86 1.15 33.98 49.09
N PHE A 87 0.25 33.83 50.07
CA PHE A 87 -0.56 32.64 50.28
C PHE A 87 -2.05 33.00 50.23
N PRO A 88 -2.74 32.79 49.09
CA PRO A 88 -4.12 33.18 48.90
C PRO A 88 -5.07 32.67 49.99
N VAL A 89 -4.90 31.42 50.44
CA VAL A 89 -5.78 30.84 51.46
C VAL A 89 -5.44 31.33 52.88
N LEU A 90 -4.16 31.61 53.17
CA LEU A 90 -3.73 32.16 54.46
C LEU A 90 -4.01 33.66 54.60
N SER A 91 -4.20 34.38 53.49
CA SER A 91 -4.60 35.80 53.50
C SER A 91 -5.95 36.04 54.21
N ASN A 92 -6.82 35.03 54.22
CA ASN A 92 -8.13 35.05 54.91
C ASN A 92 -8.04 34.82 56.43
N ILE A 93 -6.87 34.53 56.99
CA ILE A 93 -6.63 34.28 58.43
C ILE A 93 -5.94 35.50 59.09
N MET A 94 -6.09 36.69 58.50
CA MET A 94 -5.59 37.95 59.06
C MET A 94 -6.54 38.52 60.10
N GLY A 95 -6.64 37.88 61.27
CA GLY A 95 -7.43 38.43 62.37
C GLY A 95 -7.25 37.71 63.70
N ALA A 96 -6.41 38.31 64.56
CA ALA A 96 -6.21 38.03 65.98
C ALA A 96 -5.37 36.77 66.35
N LEU A 97 -4.45 36.94 67.32
CA LEU A 97 -3.69 35.91 68.07
C LEU A 97 -2.27 35.54 67.61
N PHE A 98 -1.52 36.44 66.99
CA PHE A 98 -0.10 36.20 66.72
C PHE A 98 0.79 37.26 67.40
N ASP A 99 0.99 37.05 68.71
CA ASP A 99 1.85 37.80 69.63
C ASP A 99 3.34 37.64 69.29
N GLY A 100 3.76 38.12 68.12
CA GLY A 100 5.17 38.15 67.68
C GLY A 100 5.84 36.78 67.47
N LYS A 101 5.08 35.68 67.62
CA LYS A 101 5.53 34.32 67.31
C LYS A 101 4.37 33.55 66.70
N THR A 102 4.40 33.37 65.38
CA THR A 102 3.66 32.28 64.76
C THR A 102 4.62 31.36 64.05
N PRO A 103 4.75 30.11 64.51
CA PRO A 103 5.37 29.08 63.70
C PRO A 103 4.37 28.74 62.59
N PHE A 104 4.68 29.08 61.34
CA PHE A 104 3.89 28.58 60.22
C PHE A 104 4.09 27.06 60.19
N GLN A 105 3.14 26.30 60.74
CA GLN A 105 3.17 24.85 60.67
C GLN A 105 2.59 24.40 59.34
N ALA A 106 3.47 24.16 58.37
CA ALA A 106 3.12 23.69 57.04
C ALA A 106 4.13 22.65 56.56
N GLU A 107 3.64 21.64 55.87
CA GLU A 107 4.47 20.72 55.09
C GLU A 107 4.72 21.36 53.72
N VAL A 108 5.97 21.39 53.27
CA VAL A 108 6.33 21.93 51.97
C VAL A 108 6.81 20.80 51.07
N TYR A 109 6.12 20.64 49.94
CA TYR A 109 6.47 19.68 48.90
C TYR A 109 6.89 20.41 47.64
N PHE A 110 7.98 19.98 47.03
CA PHE A 110 8.36 20.39 45.68
C PHE A 110 7.91 19.32 44.71
N ILE A 111 7.25 19.71 43.62
CA ILE A 111 6.89 18.83 42.52
C ILE A 111 7.62 19.29 41.27
N ASN A 112 8.28 18.35 40.62
CA ASN A 112 8.99 18.59 39.37
C ASN A 112 8.03 18.47 38.18
N LEU A 113 7.78 19.59 37.48
CA LEU A 113 6.90 19.66 36.31
C LEU A 113 7.69 19.54 34.99
N ALA A 114 8.94 19.99 34.98
CA ALA A 114 9.86 19.83 33.86
C ALA A 114 10.47 18.42 33.77
N GLY A 115 10.43 17.68 34.87
CA GLY A 115 11.00 16.35 35.04
C GLY A 115 10.29 15.33 34.17
N VAL A 116 10.95 14.94 33.09
CA VAL A 116 10.52 13.81 32.26
C VAL A 116 11.05 12.53 32.88
N ILE A 117 10.17 11.65 33.32
CA ILE A 117 10.54 10.34 33.85
C ILE A 117 10.62 9.35 32.70
N LYS A 118 11.79 8.71 32.59
CA LYS A 118 12.01 7.57 31.71
C LYS A 118 11.96 6.29 32.53
N GLN A 119 11.20 5.32 32.07
CA GLN A 119 11.04 4.06 32.77
C GLN A 119 10.97 2.88 31.81
N ASN A 120 11.78 1.85 32.06
CA ASN A 120 11.73 0.62 31.29
C ASN A 120 10.64 -0.31 31.83
N PHE A 121 9.99 -1.04 30.94
CA PHE A 121 9.03 -2.07 31.29
C PHE A 121 9.22 -3.32 30.44
N GLY A 122 8.81 -4.45 31.00
CA GLY A 122 8.80 -5.74 30.32
C GLY A 122 7.52 -6.46 30.69
N VAL A 123 6.77 -6.85 29.66
CA VAL A 123 5.57 -7.68 29.78
C VAL A 123 6.02 -9.13 29.54
N PRO A 124 5.90 -10.02 30.55
CA PRO A 124 6.26 -11.42 30.38
C PRO A 124 5.37 -12.08 29.34
N TYR A 125 5.76 -13.26 28.86
CA TYR A 125 4.97 -14.00 27.86
C TYR A 125 3.50 -14.16 28.28
N PHE A 126 2.61 -13.83 27.36
CA PHE A 126 1.18 -14.06 27.45
C PHE A 126 0.65 -14.59 26.12
N ASP A 127 -0.47 -15.30 26.20
CA ASP A 127 -1.09 -15.94 25.04
C ASP A 127 -1.83 -14.91 24.17
N VAL A 128 -1.54 -14.95 22.87
CA VAL A 128 -2.22 -14.16 21.84
C VAL A 128 -2.74 -15.11 20.76
N ALA A 129 -4.02 -14.98 20.41
CA ALA A 129 -4.64 -15.82 19.39
C ALA A 129 -4.57 -15.18 18.00
N ASP A 130 -4.54 -16.00 16.96
CA ASP A 130 -4.71 -15.56 15.58
C ASP A 130 -6.17 -15.10 15.35
N PRO A 131 -6.43 -14.05 14.55
CA PRO A 131 -7.79 -13.56 14.30
C PRO A 131 -8.68 -14.55 13.55
N ARG A 132 -8.09 -15.50 12.80
CA ARG A 132 -8.85 -16.45 12.00
C ARG A 132 -9.52 -17.48 12.91
N PRO A 133 -10.85 -17.65 12.85
CA PRO A 133 -11.57 -18.53 13.77
C PRO A 133 -11.10 -19.99 13.75
N ASP A 134 -10.68 -20.48 12.58
CA ASP A 134 -10.13 -21.82 12.36
C ASP A 134 -8.71 -21.99 12.89
N LEU A 135 -8.06 -20.93 13.39
CA LEU A 135 -6.72 -20.97 13.96
C LEU A 135 -6.63 -20.36 15.37
N ALA A 136 -7.73 -19.80 15.88
CA ALA A 136 -7.80 -19.17 17.20
C ALA A 136 -7.49 -20.14 18.36
N TYR A 137 -7.63 -21.45 18.15
CA TYR A 137 -7.27 -22.49 19.14
C TYR A 137 -5.76 -22.71 19.29
N LEU A 138 -4.92 -22.02 18.51
CA LEU A 138 -3.46 -22.06 18.56
C LEU A 138 -2.88 -20.75 19.12
N PRO A 139 -3.07 -20.42 20.41
CA PRO A 139 -2.47 -19.23 20.97
C PRO A 139 -0.94 -19.31 20.92
N VAL A 140 -0.28 -18.21 20.58
CA VAL A 140 1.17 -18.10 20.58
C VAL A 140 1.61 -17.22 21.74
N PRO A 141 2.62 -17.63 22.51
CA PRO A 141 3.21 -16.76 23.52
C PRO A 141 3.84 -15.53 22.88
N VAL A 142 3.44 -14.36 23.34
CA VAL A 142 4.02 -13.06 22.97
C VAL A 142 4.49 -12.36 24.23
N ALA A 143 5.72 -11.88 24.23
CA ALA A 143 6.24 -10.98 25.25
C ALA A 143 6.39 -9.57 24.67
N ALA A 144 6.53 -8.56 25.52
CA ALA A 144 6.86 -7.23 25.08
C ALA A 144 7.92 -6.59 25.98
N SER A 145 8.78 -5.78 25.41
CA SER A 145 9.72 -4.97 26.17
C SER A 145 9.78 -3.57 25.58
N GLY A 146 10.00 -2.59 26.45
CA GLY A 146 9.95 -1.21 26.01
C GLY A 146 10.33 -0.22 27.11
N ASN A 147 10.14 1.04 26.77
CA ASN A 147 10.26 2.15 27.70
C ASN A 147 9.11 3.14 27.50
N ILE A 148 8.79 3.84 28.57
CA ILE A 148 7.81 4.92 28.60
C ILE A 148 8.51 6.19 29.03
N ILE A 149 7.94 7.29 28.57
CA ILE A 149 8.34 8.64 28.91
C ILE A 149 7.08 9.38 29.34
N TYR A 150 7.03 9.86 30.57
CA TYR A 150 5.89 10.58 31.11
C TYR A 150 6.32 11.75 31.98
N GLN A 151 5.42 12.70 32.20
CA GLN A 151 5.66 13.88 33.03
C GLN A 151 4.38 14.29 33.77
N ILE A 152 4.52 15.00 34.89
CA ILE A 152 3.37 15.68 35.52
C ILE A 152 3.02 16.91 34.68
N THR A 153 1.74 17.09 34.36
CA THR A 153 1.26 18.30 33.66
C THR A 153 0.19 18.99 34.49
N ASP A 154 -0.77 18.24 35.05
CA ASP A 154 -1.71 18.75 36.05
C ASP A 154 -1.29 18.28 37.46
N TYR A 155 -0.48 19.12 38.13
CA TYR A 155 -0.03 18.81 39.48
C TYR A 155 -1.18 18.82 40.51
N LYS A 156 -2.30 19.52 40.24
CA LYS A 156 -3.46 19.53 41.15
C LYS A 156 -4.22 18.22 41.07
N ALA A 157 -4.41 17.69 39.87
CA ALA A 157 -4.97 16.34 39.67
C ALA A 157 -4.05 15.29 40.30
N PHE A 158 -2.74 15.38 40.05
CA PHE A 158 -1.74 14.49 40.65
C PHE A 158 -1.84 14.44 42.18
N ILE A 159 -1.90 15.59 42.86
CA ILE A 159 -1.99 15.64 44.34
C ILE A 159 -3.31 15.07 44.87
N LYS A 160 -4.41 15.15 44.10
CA LYS A 160 -5.69 14.53 44.50
C LYS A 160 -5.64 13.01 44.43
N LEU A 161 -4.86 12.46 43.51
CA LEU A 161 -4.69 11.02 43.31
C LEU A 161 -3.63 10.43 44.26
N HIS A 162 -2.62 11.22 44.64
CA HIS A 162 -1.47 10.74 45.41
C HIS A 162 -1.37 11.38 46.80
N ARG A 163 -1.16 10.56 47.83
CA ARG A 163 -0.84 11.05 49.19
C ARG A 163 0.63 11.44 49.29
N LEU A 164 0.93 12.74 49.26
CA LEU A 164 2.31 13.26 49.24
C LEU A 164 3.17 12.84 50.45
N GLN A 165 2.57 12.57 51.61
CA GLN A 165 3.31 12.19 52.83
C GLN A 165 4.06 10.86 52.71
N GLU A 166 3.49 9.89 51.99
CA GLU A 166 4.04 8.54 51.83
C GLU A 166 4.64 8.33 50.44
N PHE A 167 4.69 9.38 49.63
CA PHE A 167 5.11 9.31 48.24
C PHE A 167 6.61 9.06 48.14
N THR A 168 6.99 8.04 47.36
CA THR A 168 8.37 7.86 46.90
C THR A 168 8.37 7.57 45.41
N LEU A 169 9.39 8.09 44.71
CA LEU A 169 9.53 7.89 43.28
C LEU A 169 9.62 6.40 42.89
N GLU A 170 10.28 5.59 43.72
CA GLU A 170 10.42 4.14 43.50
C GLU A 170 9.07 3.41 43.55
N LYS A 171 8.27 3.63 44.61
CA LYS A 171 6.94 3.00 44.73
C LYS A 171 6.03 3.42 43.59
N PHE A 172 6.06 4.70 43.23
CA PHE A 172 5.28 5.21 42.11
C PHE A 172 5.70 4.56 40.78
N LYS A 173 7.01 4.44 40.52
CA LYS A 173 7.52 3.70 39.35
C LYS A 173 7.02 2.26 39.35
N ASP A 174 7.05 1.55 40.48
CA ASP A 174 6.55 0.17 40.56
C ASP A 174 5.04 0.06 40.26
N GLU A 175 4.24 1.00 40.76
CA GLU A 175 2.80 1.04 40.49
C GLU A 175 2.49 1.30 39.00
N VAL A 176 3.19 2.26 38.40
CA VAL A 176 3.13 2.54 36.95
C VAL A 176 3.51 1.29 36.14
N LYS A 177 4.59 0.60 36.52
CA LYS A 177 5.05 -0.62 35.85
C LYS A 177 3.99 -1.72 35.88
N ASN A 178 3.41 -2.00 37.05
CA ASN A 178 2.41 -3.05 37.23
C ASN A 178 1.14 -2.75 36.42
N THR A 179 0.72 -1.49 36.40
CA THR A 179 -0.45 -1.03 35.65
C THR A 179 -0.24 -1.16 34.15
N ILE A 180 0.96 -0.81 33.64
CA ILE A 180 1.30 -1.01 32.23
C ILE A 180 1.29 -2.48 31.87
N ILE A 181 1.94 -3.35 32.65
CA ILE A 181 1.99 -4.78 32.35
C ILE A 181 0.57 -5.34 32.18
N THR A 182 -0.33 -4.95 33.08
CA THR A 182 -1.71 -5.43 33.09
C THR A 182 -2.50 -4.92 31.88
N ASN A 183 -2.46 -3.61 31.64
CA ASN A 183 -3.24 -2.98 30.58
C ASN A 183 -2.67 -3.28 29.19
N PHE A 184 -1.35 -3.25 29.04
CA PHE A 184 -0.67 -3.59 27.79
C PHE A 184 -1.04 -5.01 27.35
N ARG A 185 -1.00 -5.99 28.27
CA ARG A 185 -1.44 -7.36 28.00
C ARG A 185 -2.88 -7.38 27.49
N GLY A 186 -3.81 -6.74 28.20
CA GLY A 186 -5.22 -6.68 27.81
C GLY A 186 -5.46 -6.02 26.45
N ILE A 187 -4.68 -5.01 26.10
CA ILE A 187 -4.78 -4.34 24.80
C ILE A 187 -4.21 -5.23 23.69
N VAL A 188 -2.98 -5.73 23.84
CA VAL A 188 -2.27 -6.46 22.79
C VAL A 188 -2.87 -7.83 22.50
N THR A 189 -3.46 -8.51 23.50
CA THR A 189 -4.19 -9.77 23.25
C THR A 189 -5.30 -9.61 22.20
N ASN A 190 -5.90 -8.42 22.09
CA ASN A 190 -7.01 -8.17 21.17
C ASN A 190 -6.58 -7.54 19.83
N VAL A 191 -5.32 -7.13 19.70
CA VAL A 191 -4.78 -6.45 18.53
C VAL A 191 -4.95 -7.25 17.23
N PRO A 192 -4.57 -8.55 17.16
CA PRO A 192 -4.70 -9.31 15.92
C PRO A 192 -6.13 -9.37 15.41
N GLN A 193 -7.10 -9.53 16.32
CA GLN A 193 -8.52 -9.53 16.00
C GLN A 193 -9.02 -8.16 15.54
N GLN A 194 -8.62 -7.10 16.22
CA GLN A 194 -9.10 -5.75 15.94
C GLN A 194 -8.65 -5.23 14.58
N PHE A 195 -7.42 -5.55 14.18
CA PHE A 195 -6.87 -5.13 12.89
C PHE A 195 -6.98 -6.21 11.82
N ASN A 196 -7.54 -7.38 12.16
CA ASN A 196 -7.61 -8.55 11.27
C ASN A 196 -6.23 -8.93 10.69
N ILE A 197 -5.21 -8.97 11.53
CA ILE A 197 -3.82 -9.27 11.15
C ILE A 197 -3.47 -10.68 11.62
N PRO A 198 -3.10 -11.60 10.72
CA PRO A 198 -2.55 -12.90 11.11
C PRO A 198 -1.41 -12.74 12.09
N LEU A 199 -1.40 -13.52 13.18
CA LEU A 199 -0.43 -13.31 14.27
C LEU A 199 1.02 -13.46 13.80
N VAL A 200 1.26 -14.35 12.83
CA VAL A 200 2.56 -14.55 12.16
C VAL A 200 3.03 -13.34 11.34
N GLN A 201 2.17 -12.34 11.13
CA GLN A 201 2.45 -11.10 10.40
C GLN A 201 2.34 -9.85 11.29
N ILE A 202 2.21 -10.00 12.61
CA ILE A 202 2.01 -8.86 13.53
C ILE A 202 3.12 -7.80 13.42
N ASP A 203 4.35 -8.23 13.12
CA ASP A 203 5.51 -7.35 12.91
C ASP A 203 5.28 -6.33 11.76
N ARG A 204 4.43 -6.67 10.77
CA ARG A 204 4.13 -5.79 9.62
C ARG A 204 3.30 -4.57 10.01
N ALA A 205 2.59 -4.63 11.14
CA ALA A 205 1.71 -3.56 11.61
C ALA A 205 2.23 -2.88 12.88
N THR A 206 3.55 -2.89 13.08
CA THR A 206 4.17 -2.35 14.30
C THR A 206 3.76 -0.90 14.56
N LEU A 207 3.60 -0.08 13.51
CA LEU A 207 3.22 1.32 13.64
C LEU A 207 1.77 1.47 14.12
N GLU A 208 0.83 0.76 13.49
CA GLU A 208 -0.58 0.77 13.83
C GLU A 208 -0.82 0.23 15.25
N VAL A 209 -0.09 -0.83 15.62
CA VAL A 209 -0.14 -1.40 16.97
C VAL A 209 0.42 -0.42 17.99
N ASN A 210 1.52 0.27 17.68
CA ASN A 210 2.08 1.28 18.57
C ASN A 210 1.10 2.43 18.79
N ASP A 211 0.54 3.00 17.73
CA ASP A 211 -0.43 4.11 17.83
C ASP A 211 -1.66 3.70 18.64
N PHE A 212 -2.17 2.49 18.40
CA PHE A 212 -3.33 1.97 19.12
C PHE A 212 -3.06 1.79 20.62
N VAL A 213 -1.96 1.11 20.97
CA VAL A 213 -1.57 0.88 22.36
C VAL A 213 -1.26 2.22 23.06
N SER A 214 -0.54 3.12 22.39
CA SER A 214 -0.22 4.46 22.88
C SER A 214 -1.47 5.25 23.26
N ASN A 215 -2.46 5.29 22.37
CA ASN A 215 -3.68 6.06 22.60
C ASN A 215 -4.52 5.49 23.75
N ARG A 216 -4.58 4.16 23.89
CA ARG A 216 -5.27 3.50 25.01
C ARG A 216 -4.57 3.76 26.35
N LEU A 217 -3.24 3.70 26.38
CA LEU A 217 -2.47 3.93 27.61
C LEU A 217 -2.47 5.40 28.04
N LYS A 218 -2.53 6.36 27.12
CA LYS A 218 -2.58 7.80 27.45
C LYS A 218 -3.73 8.14 28.41
N GLY A 219 -4.94 7.64 28.15
CA GLY A 219 -6.09 7.88 29.04
C GLY A 219 -5.87 7.29 30.44
N ILE A 220 -5.28 6.10 30.53
CA ILE A 220 -4.99 5.44 31.81
C ILE A 220 -3.96 6.24 32.62
N PHE A 221 -2.94 6.79 31.98
CA PHE A 221 -1.93 7.60 32.68
C PHE A 221 -2.51 8.89 33.27
N ASP A 222 -3.45 9.51 32.55
CA ASP A 222 -4.13 10.72 33.01
C ASP A 222 -5.08 10.38 34.18
N ASP A 223 -5.97 9.39 33.98
CA ASP A 223 -7.03 9.03 34.93
C ASP A 223 -6.50 8.40 36.23
N VAL A 224 -5.53 7.49 36.13
CA VAL A 224 -5.04 6.70 37.28
C VAL A 224 -3.92 7.43 38.01
N PHE A 225 -3.02 8.07 37.27
CA PHE A 225 -1.79 8.61 37.83
C PHE A 225 -1.71 10.13 37.81
N GLY A 226 -2.56 10.83 37.06
CA GLY A 226 -2.46 12.29 36.88
C GLY A 226 -1.18 12.70 36.16
N VAL A 227 -0.64 11.84 35.27
CA VAL A 227 0.56 12.12 34.48
C VAL A 227 0.27 12.05 32.99
N ASN A 228 0.99 12.85 32.22
CA ASN A 228 0.91 12.83 30.77
C ASN A 228 1.93 11.85 30.19
N LEU A 229 1.45 10.77 29.56
CA LEU A 229 2.28 9.87 28.77
C LEU A 229 2.73 10.58 27.48
N LYS A 230 4.00 10.96 27.42
CA LYS A 230 4.60 11.63 26.26
C LYS A 230 4.91 10.65 25.14
N ARG A 231 5.50 9.51 25.49
CA ARG A 231 5.98 8.54 24.53
C ARG A 231 5.99 7.14 25.13
N ILE A 232 5.73 6.15 24.29
CA ILE A 232 5.94 4.74 24.59
C ILE A 232 6.61 4.10 23.38
N ASP A 233 7.73 3.43 23.61
CA ASP A 233 8.45 2.66 22.60
C ASP A 233 8.52 1.22 23.07
N PHE A 234 8.01 0.29 22.28
CA PHE A 234 8.04 -1.13 22.62
C PHE A 234 8.24 -2.01 21.40
N VAL A 235 8.70 -3.23 21.67
CA VAL A 235 8.87 -4.30 20.69
C VAL A 235 8.07 -5.51 21.18
N LEU A 236 7.32 -6.12 20.27
CA LEU A 236 6.66 -7.39 20.51
C LEU A 236 7.60 -8.54 20.13
N ASN A 237 7.77 -9.49 21.04
CA ASN A 237 8.59 -10.68 20.87
C ASN A 237 7.65 -11.88 20.79
N VAL A 238 7.33 -12.31 19.58
CA VAL A 238 6.56 -13.53 19.33
C VAL A 238 7.47 -14.75 19.53
N ASP A 239 7.06 -15.72 20.33
CA ASP A 239 7.81 -16.97 20.52
C ASP A 239 7.71 -17.86 19.27
N LYS A 240 8.70 -17.70 18.39
CA LYS A 240 8.82 -18.45 17.13
C LYS A 240 9.19 -19.92 17.36
N ASP A 241 9.67 -20.27 18.55
CA ASP A 241 10.05 -21.64 18.91
C ASP A 241 8.89 -22.45 19.45
N SER A 242 7.81 -21.80 19.89
CA SER A 242 6.59 -22.45 20.34
C SER A 242 5.99 -23.40 19.30
N ALA A 243 5.45 -24.53 19.77
CA ALA A 243 4.79 -25.51 18.91
C ALA A 243 3.57 -24.91 18.17
N ASN A 244 2.84 -24.01 18.84
CA ASN A 244 1.68 -23.33 18.27
C ASN A 244 2.11 -22.37 17.15
N TYR A 245 3.16 -21.58 17.33
CA TYR A 245 3.68 -20.71 16.26
C TYR A 245 4.10 -21.52 15.04
N LYS A 246 4.86 -22.61 15.25
CA LYS A 246 5.31 -23.47 14.14
C LYS A 246 4.13 -24.06 13.37
N THR A 247 3.06 -24.44 14.06
CA THR A 247 1.84 -24.96 13.44
C THR A 247 1.10 -23.87 12.66
N LEU A 248 0.90 -22.70 13.27
CA LEU A 248 0.34 -21.51 12.63
C LEU A 248 1.12 -21.12 11.38
N TYR A 249 2.45 -21.06 11.46
CA TYR A 249 3.29 -20.71 10.32
C TYR A 249 3.13 -21.69 9.16
N LYS A 250 3.10 -23.01 9.43
CA LYS A 250 2.88 -24.05 8.43
C LYS A 250 1.52 -23.94 7.74
N MET A 251 0.45 -23.77 8.52
CA MET A 251 -0.92 -23.69 7.99
C MET A 251 -1.17 -22.42 7.17
N THR A 252 -0.30 -21.43 7.28
CA THR A 252 -0.59 -20.09 6.77
C THR A 252 0.41 -19.70 5.70
N VAL A 253 1.69 -19.60 6.07
CA VAL A 253 2.75 -19.19 5.15
C VAL A 253 3.16 -20.34 4.25
N GLU A 254 3.47 -21.53 4.79
CA GLU A 254 3.92 -22.65 3.95
C GLU A 254 2.82 -23.16 3.02
N GLN A 255 1.57 -23.26 3.51
CA GLN A 255 0.46 -23.69 2.66
C GLN A 255 0.20 -22.70 1.53
N GLN A 256 0.29 -21.39 1.79
CA GLN A 256 0.13 -20.38 0.76
C GLN A 256 1.28 -20.40 -0.25
N MET A 257 2.52 -20.64 0.20
CA MET A 257 3.66 -20.87 -0.71
C MET A 257 3.42 -22.07 -1.63
N LYS A 258 2.96 -23.21 -1.07
CA LYS A 258 2.63 -24.40 -1.87
C LYS A 258 1.53 -24.16 -2.88
N LEU A 259 0.49 -23.40 -2.51
CA LEU A 259 -0.59 -23.03 -3.43
C LEU A 259 -0.08 -22.13 -4.55
N ASN A 260 0.75 -21.13 -4.21
CA ASN A 260 1.36 -20.25 -5.20
C ASN A 260 2.28 -21.01 -6.15
N GLU A 261 3.09 -21.94 -5.64
CA GLU A 261 3.94 -22.81 -6.47
C GLU A 261 3.10 -23.72 -7.36
N ALA A 262 2.07 -24.38 -6.82
CA ALA A 262 1.17 -25.24 -7.60
C ALA A 262 0.47 -24.43 -8.70
N GLN A 263 -0.02 -23.24 -8.41
CA GLN A 263 -0.64 -22.35 -9.39
C GLN A 263 0.36 -21.88 -10.44
N THR A 264 1.57 -21.54 -10.02
CA THR A 264 2.67 -21.17 -10.93
C THR A 264 3.02 -22.34 -11.84
N ASN A 265 3.14 -23.55 -11.30
CA ASN A 265 3.44 -24.75 -12.07
C ASN A 265 2.34 -25.08 -13.08
N VAL A 266 1.06 -24.94 -12.69
CA VAL A 266 -0.07 -25.09 -13.60
C VAL A 266 -0.04 -24.03 -14.70
N ASN A 267 0.24 -22.77 -14.36
CA ASN A 267 0.34 -21.70 -15.34
C ASN A 267 1.50 -21.93 -16.32
N VAL A 268 2.66 -22.36 -15.83
CA VAL A 268 3.83 -22.71 -16.66
C VAL A 268 3.53 -23.89 -17.57
N LYS A 269 2.86 -24.93 -17.06
CA LYS A 269 2.46 -26.10 -17.85
C LYS A 269 1.44 -25.73 -18.93
N ASN A 270 0.42 -24.95 -18.59
CA ASN A 270 -0.56 -24.49 -19.57
C ASN A 270 0.09 -23.63 -20.67
N LEU A 271 1.06 -22.78 -20.29
CA LEU A 271 1.82 -21.97 -21.25
C LEU A 271 2.68 -22.86 -22.17
N SER A 272 3.36 -23.86 -21.63
CA SER A 272 4.18 -24.77 -22.43
C SER A 272 3.35 -25.66 -23.36
N GLU A 273 2.21 -26.18 -22.89
CA GLU A 273 1.27 -26.94 -23.71
C GLU A 273 0.66 -26.07 -24.82
N MET A 274 0.28 -24.82 -24.53
CA MET A 274 -0.22 -23.89 -25.55
C MET A 274 0.86 -23.58 -26.60
N GLN A 275 2.12 -23.40 -26.20
CA GLN A 275 3.24 -23.23 -27.13
C GLN A 275 3.46 -24.48 -28.00
N ALA A 276 3.36 -25.68 -27.42
CA ALA A 276 3.50 -26.94 -28.13
C ALA A 276 2.37 -27.14 -29.15
N ILE A 277 1.11 -26.93 -28.75
CA ILE A 277 -0.05 -27.01 -29.64
C ILE A 277 0.06 -25.97 -30.77
N ASN A 278 0.46 -24.74 -30.45
CA ASN A 278 0.67 -23.72 -31.47
C ASN A 278 1.80 -24.10 -32.43
N ALA A 279 2.93 -24.61 -31.94
CA ALA A 279 4.02 -25.08 -32.78
C ALA A 279 3.60 -26.25 -33.68
N GLU A 280 2.80 -27.17 -33.16
CA GLU A 280 2.24 -28.30 -33.92
C GLU A 280 1.26 -27.83 -35.00
N ASN A 281 0.34 -26.95 -34.66
CA ASN A 281 -0.59 -26.33 -35.61
C ASN A 281 0.15 -25.58 -36.73
N ILE A 282 1.22 -24.84 -36.39
CA ILE A 282 2.06 -24.15 -37.37
C ILE A 282 2.75 -25.16 -38.28
N LYS A 283 3.35 -26.20 -37.71
CA LYS A 283 4.03 -27.27 -38.47
C LYS A 283 3.07 -27.95 -39.45
N GLU A 284 1.87 -28.28 -38.99
CA GLU A 284 0.85 -28.94 -39.81
C GLU A 284 0.32 -28.01 -40.90
N SER A 285 0.08 -26.74 -40.59
CA SER A 285 -0.33 -25.73 -41.58
C SER A 285 0.72 -25.53 -42.68
N LEU A 286 2.02 -25.51 -42.32
CA LEU A 286 3.12 -25.43 -43.28
C LEU A 286 3.23 -26.71 -44.11
N ARG A 287 2.96 -27.88 -43.52
CA ARG A 287 2.92 -29.16 -44.24
C ARG A 287 1.83 -29.13 -45.31
N ILE A 288 0.62 -28.76 -44.93
CA ILE A 288 -0.53 -28.65 -45.85
C ILE A 288 -0.22 -27.64 -46.97
N GLN A 289 0.30 -26.45 -46.65
CA GLN A 289 0.68 -25.46 -47.66
C GLN A 289 1.73 -26.00 -48.64
N ARG A 290 2.75 -26.72 -48.16
CA ARG A 290 3.77 -27.33 -49.04
C ARG A 290 3.14 -28.38 -49.95
N GLU A 291 2.25 -29.21 -49.42
CA GLU A 291 1.57 -30.26 -50.18
C GLU A 291 0.62 -29.66 -51.24
N GLU A 292 -0.14 -28.64 -50.90
CA GLU A 292 -1.00 -27.90 -51.83
C GLU A 292 -0.19 -27.18 -52.91
N ALA A 293 0.94 -26.53 -52.55
CA ALA A 293 1.82 -25.89 -53.51
C ALA A 293 2.43 -26.89 -54.50
N GLN A 294 2.88 -28.05 -54.01
CA GLN A 294 3.36 -29.14 -54.86
C GLN A 294 2.26 -29.69 -55.78
N ARG A 295 1.05 -29.90 -55.25
CA ARG A 295 -0.10 -30.35 -56.03
C ARG A 295 -0.48 -29.32 -57.10
N ALA A 296 -0.48 -28.03 -56.77
CA ALA A 296 -0.73 -26.94 -57.71
C ALA A 296 0.34 -26.86 -58.80
N GLN A 297 1.61 -27.07 -58.47
CA GLN A 297 2.69 -27.18 -59.45
C GLN A 297 2.50 -28.38 -60.37
N LYS A 298 2.12 -29.53 -59.82
CA LYS A 298 1.83 -30.75 -60.60
C LYS A 298 0.64 -30.55 -61.54
N LEU A 299 -0.45 -29.96 -61.07
CA LEU A 299 -1.59 -29.62 -61.91
C LEU A 299 -1.23 -28.56 -62.97
N ARG A 300 -0.35 -27.60 -62.66
CA ARG A 300 0.17 -26.63 -63.64
C ARG A 300 1.05 -27.27 -64.70
N SER A 301 1.90 -28.22 -64.35
CA SER A 301 2.73 -28.93 -65.32
C SER A 301 1.90 -29.92 -66.15
N GLU A 302 0.91 -30.57 -65.55
CA GLU A 302 -0.06 -31.41 -66.27
C GLU A 302 -0.88 -30.57 -67.24
N SER A 303 -1.43 -29.42 -66.82
CA SER A 303 -2.17 -28.49 -67.71
C SER A 303 -1.30 -27.87 -68.82
N GLY A 304 -0.03 -27.56 -68.53
CA GLY A 304 0.94 -27.14 -69.54
C GLY A 304 1.25 -28.25 -70.56
N ASN A 305 1.18 -29.52 -70.15
CA ASN A 305 1.33 -30.67 -71.02
C ASN A 305 0.04 -31.10 -71.75
N ILE A 306 -1.14 -30.53 -71.43
CA ILE A 306 -2.37 -30.83 -72.19
C ILE A 306 -2.21 -30.43 -73.65
N PHE A 307 -1.53 -29.32 -73.94
CA PHE A 307 -1.30 -28.87 -75.32
C PHE A 307 -0.35 -29.81 -76.08
N ALA A 308 0.71 -30.29 -75.42
CA ALA A 308 1.62 -31.28 -75.99
C ALA A 308 0.95 -32.66 -76.16
N HIS A 309 0.10 -33.06 -75.21
CA HIS A 309 -0.68 -34.29 -75.27
C HIS A 309 -1.74 -34.22 -76.38
N GLN A 310 -2.41 -33.09 -76.56
CA GLN A 310 -3.37 -32.84 -77.64
C GLN A 310 -2.69 -32.84 -79.02
N ILE A 311 -1.47 -32.31 -79.14
CA ILE A 311 -0.67 -32.39 -80.37
C ILE A 311 -0.24 -33.84 -80.66
N ASN A 312 0.12 -34.63 -79.63
CA ASN A 312 0.49 -36.04 -79.83
C ASN A 312 -0.71 -36.90 -80.26
N VAL A 313 -1.89 -36.63 -79.70
CA VAL A 313 -3.15 -37.28 -80.07
C VAL A 313 -3.62 -36.80 -81.46
N GLN A 314 -3.53 -35.51 -81.78
CA GLN A 314 -3.86 -34.99 -83.12
C GLN A 314 -2.87 -35.45 -84.20
N GLY A 315 -1.59 -35.64 -83.87
CA GLY A 315 -0.58 -36.20 -84.77
C GLY A 315 -0.86 -37.67 -85.13
N GLY A 316 -1.46 -38.44 -84.21
CA GLY A 316 -1.99 -39.77 -84.50
C GLY A 316 -3.19 -39.74 -85.44
N VAL A 317 -4.12 -38.81 -85.24
CA VAL A 317 -5.37 -38.71 -86.02
C VAL A 317 -5.16 -38.07 -87.41
N ALA A 318 -4.21 -37.15 -87.57
CA ALA A 318 -3.89 -36.54 -88.87
C ALA A 318 -3.28 -37.53 -89.88
N LYS A 319 -2.66 -38.62 -89.39
CA LYS A 319 -2.17 -39.72 -90.23
C LYS A 319 -3.31 -40.62 -90.73
N GLU A 320 -4.39 -40.73 -89.96
CA GLU A 320 -5.59 -41.52 -90.27
C GLU A 320 -6.59 -40.75 -91.17
N ALA A 321 -6.62 -39.41 -91.10
CA ALA A 321 -7.52 -38.57 -91.90
C ALA A 321 -7.01 -38.31 -93.33
N ALA A 322 -5.70 -38.44 -93.58
CA ALA A 322 -5.10 -38.27 -94.90
C ALA A 322 -5.35 -39.46 -95.86
N SER A 323 -5.87 -40.59 -95.38
CA SER A 323 -6.24 -41.74 -96.22
C SER A 323 -7.69 -41.71 -96.73
N HIS A 324 -8.53 -40.80 -96.23
CA HIS A 324 -9.98 -40.83 -96.49
C HIS A 324 -10.58 -39.59 -97.21
N ILE A 325 -9.77 -38.61 -97.63
CA ILE A 325 -10.22 -37.40 -98.37
C ILE A 325 -10.21 -37.61 -99.92
N GLY A 326 -9.93 -38.82 -100.39
CA GLY A 326 -9.99 -39.17 -101.82
C GLY A 326 -11.38 -39.58 -102.33
N GLU A 327 -12.38 -39.66 -101.47
CA GLU A 327 -13.70 -40.20 -101.78
C GLU A 327 -14.75 -39.26 -101.18
N ILE A 328 -15.88 -39.03 -101.87
CA ILE A 328 -16.96 -38.08 -101.52
C ILE A 328 -16.77 -36.66 -102.09
N GLY A 329 -16.68 -36.60 -103.43
CA GLY A 329 -17.01 -35.42 -104.22
C GLY A 329 -18.12 -35.75 -105.22
N ALA A 330 -19.39 -35.72 -104.81
CA ALA A 330 -20.56 -35.62 -105.69
C ALA A 330 -21.82 -35.35 -104.84
N GLY A 331 -22.60 -34.35 -105.23
CA GLY A 331 -23.58 -33.69 -104.36
C GLY A 331 -24.89 -34.42 -104.06
N ALA A 332 -25.58 -33.89 -103.05
CA ALA A 332 -27.04 -33.87 -102.96
C ALA A 332 -27.46 -32.88 -101.85
N THR A 333 -28.32 -31.96 -102.23
CA THR A 333 -29.00 -30.96 -101.39
C THR A 333 -30.38 -31.47 -100.94
N MET A 334 -30.71 -31.27 -99.65
CA MET A 334 -32.02 -30.87 -99.06
C MET A 334 -33.22 -31.87 -99.16
N PRO A 335 -34.13 -31.97 -98.15
CA PRO A 335 -35.06 -30.88 -97.84
C PRO A 335 -35.38 -30.59 -96.36
N LEU A 336 -35.80 -29.34 -96.19
CA LEU A 336 -36.29 -28.62 -95.02
C LEU A 336 -37.84 -28.65 -95.02
N GLY A 337 -38.44 -28.81 -93.83
CA GLY A 337 -39.85 -28.49 -93.53
C GLY A 337 -40.04 -28.71 -92.03
N GLY A 338 -40.39 -27.76 -91.18
CA GLY A 338 -41.33 -26.63 -91.23
C GLY A 338 -42.15 -26.81 -89.95
N GLY A 339 -41.82 -26.19 -88.80
CA GLY A 339 -42.05 -24.79 -88.50
C GLY A 339 -43.14 -24.73 -87.41
N ASP A 340 -42.75 -24.72 -86.13
CA ASP A 340 -43.15 -23.73 -85.11
C ASP A 340 -42.60 -24.15 -83.72
N SER A 341 -42.10 -23.15 -83.01
CA SER A 341 -41.78 -23.06 -81.58
C SER A 341 -41.10 -24.23 -80.84
N THR A 342 -39.77 -24.07 -80.72
CA THR A 342 -39.05 -24.05 -79.43
C THR A 342 -38.82 -25.37 -78.68
N GLY A 343 -37.59 -25.89 -78.81
CA GLY A 343 -36.83 -26.19 -77.60
C GLY A 343 -36.20 -27.58 -77.42
N GLY A 344 -35.84 -28.29 -78.49
CA GLY A 344 -34.83 -29.35 -78.40
C GLY A 344 -33.47 -28.76 -77.98
N MET A 345 -32.83 -29.35 -76.97
CA MET A 345 -31.57 -28.86 -76.38
C MET A 345 -30.45 -28.78 -77.42
N ASN A 346 -29.94 -27.57 -77.63
CA ASN A 346 -28.83 -27.25 -78.51
C ASN A 346 -27.50 -27.40 -77.75
N MET A 347 -26.52 -28.11 -78.32
CA MET A 347 -25.18 -28.27 -77.73
C MET A 347 -24.42 -26.94 -77.62
N ALA A 348 -24.86 -25.90 -78.33
CA ALA A 348 -24.45 -24.51 -78.12
C ALA A 348 -24.93 -23.89 -76.79
N GLY A 349 -25.97 -24.46 -76.16
CA GLY A 349 -26.48 -24.05 -74.85
C GLY A 349 -25.63 -24.49 -73.66
N MET A 350 -24.84 -25.57 -73.80
CA MET A 350 -23.96 -26.03 -72.71
C MET A 350 -22.61 -25.28 -72.71
N MET A 351 -22.12 -24.85 -73.87
CA MET A 351 -20.90 -24.02 -73.98
C MET A 351 -21.13 -22.54 -73.66
N THR A 352 -22.35 -22.02 -73.89
CA THR A 352 -22.70 -20.63 -73.55
C THR A 352 -22.79 -20.39 -72.04
N GLY A 353 -22.94 -21.45 -71.23
CA GLY A 353 -22.79 -21.35 -69.77
C GLY A 353 -21.35 -21.15 -69.27
N MET A 354 -20.34 -21.37 -70.11
CA MET A 354 -18.92 -21.28 -69.74
C MET A 354 -18.15 -20.14 -70.46
N MET A 355 -18.75 -19.43 -71.44
CA MET A 355 -18.01 -18.48 -72.29
C MET A 355 -18.62 -17.07 -72.51
N VAL A 356 -19.90 -16.80 -72.25
CA VAL A 356 -20.45 -15.43 -72.30
C VAL A 356 -20.62 -14.93 -70.87
N GLY A 357 -19.82 -14.02 -70.32
CA GLY A 357 -19.07 -12.95 -70.96
C GLY A 357 -19.90 -11.65 -70.93
N GLY A 358 -19.28 -10.58 -70.46
CA GLY A 358 -19.63 -9.27 -71.01
C GLY A 358 -20.29 -8.25 -70.10
N ALA A 359 -20.06 -8.31 -68.79
CA ALA A 359 -20.24 -7.13 -67.95
C ALA A 359 -18.98 -6.83 -67.11
N MET A 360 -17.79 -6.87 -67.73
CA MET A 360 -16.60 -6.11 -67.25
C MET A 360 -15.42 -6.10 -68.25
N GLY A 361 -15.72 -6.24 -69.56
CA GLY A 361 -14.74 -6.24 -70.66
C GLY A 361 -14.16 -4.86 -71.04
N ARG A 362 -13.92 -3.99 -70.06
CA ARG A 362 -13.09 -2.77 -70.23
C ARG A 362 -11.98 -2.60 -69.18
N GLY A 363 -11.82 -3.55 -68.24
CA GLY A 363 -10.78 -3.46 -67.21
C GLY A 363 -9.46 -4.18 -67.55
N VAL A 364 -9.47 -5.11 -68.52
CA VAL A 364 -8.30 -5.95 -68.85
C VAL A 364 -7.37 -5.29 -69.89
N ALA A 365 -7.86 -4.31 -70.67
CA ALA A 365 -7.04 -3.59 -71.66
C ALA A 365 -6.07 -2.58 -71.02
N ASP A 366 -6.44 -1.94 -69.89
CA ASP A 366 -5.53 -1.03 -69.17
C ASP A 366 -4.56 -1.76 -68.21
N MET A 367 -4.83 -3.02 -67.89
CA MET A 367 -3.97 -3.85 -67.03
C MET A 367 -2.74 -4.42 -67.77
N MET A 368 -2.84 -4.58 -69.09
CA MET A 368 -1.74 -5.16 -69.88
C MET A 368 -0.66 -4.12 -70.26
N ASN A 369 -1.00 -2.82 -70.33
CA ASN A 369 -0.01 -1.77 -70.64
C ASN A 369 0.90 -1.42 -69.44
N ASN A 370 0.49 -1.74 -68.21
CA ASN A 370 1.26 -1.45 -66.99
C ASN A 370 2.15 -2.63 -66.52
N THR A 371 2.02 -3.81 -67.15
CA THR A 371 2.76 -5.03 -66.76
C THR A 371 4.01 -5.28 -67.63
N MET A 372 4.25 -4.51 -68.69
CA MET A 372 5.35 -4.74 -69.64
C MET A 372 6.55 -3.77 -69.55
N SER A 373 6.60 -2.84 -68.59
CA SER A 373 7.72 -1.89 -68.45
C SER A 373 8.60 -2.05 -67.19
N GLY A 374 8.43 -3.11 -66.40
CA GLY A 374 9.06 -3.20 -65.06
C GLY A 374 10.21 -4.21 -64.88
N PHE A 375 10.38 -5.21 -65.74
CA PHE A 375 11.45 -6.21 -65.60
C PHE A 375 12.74 -5.78 -66.34
N ALA A 376 13.28 -4.63 -65.95
CA ALA A 376 14.69 -4.28 -66.07
C ALA A 376 15.02 -3.14 -65.08
N ASN A 377 15.84 -3.47 -64.08
CA ASN A 377 16.52 -2.63 -63.08
C ASN A 377 16.96 -1.19 -63.50
N PRO A 378 17.32 -0.26 -62.56
CA PRO A 378 17.51 -0.44 -61.11
C PRO A 378 16.92 0.66 -60.16
N MET A 379 16.69 0.27 -58.89
CA MET A 379 16.85 1.08 -57.64
C MET A 379 15.77 2.13 -57.24
N GLY A 380 15.21 2.00 -56.01
CA GLY A 380 14.94 3.16 -55.12
C GLY A 380 13.48 3.64 -54.82
N ASN A 381 12.75 2.87 -54.01
CA ASN A 381 11.78 3.18 -52.92
C ASN A 381 10.89 4.48 -52.82
N VAL A 382 9.66 4.20 -52.34
CA VAL A 382 8.60 4.97 -51.62
C VAL A 382 7.77 6.05 -52.34
N GLY A 383 6.46 5.79 -52.45
CA GLY A 383 5.41 6.78 -52.68
C GLY A 383 4.06 6.31 -52.10
N MET A 384 3.43 7.18 -51.31
CA MET A 384 2.33 6.97 -50.38
C MET A 384 0.93 6.96 -51.04
N ALA A 385 0.00 6.26 -50.40
CA ALA A 385 -1.44 6.56 -50.22
C ALA A 385 -2.37 6.88 -51.42
N SER A 386 -3.44 6.10 -51.57
CA SER A 386 -4.83 6.58 -51.36
C SER A 386 -5.90 5.48 -51.58
N GLN A 387 -6.92 5.51 -50.70
CA GLN A 387 -8.34 5.25 -51.00
C GLN A 387 -8.94 3.83 -50.85
N MET A 388 -9.28 3.51 -49.59
CA MET A 388 -10.57 2.98 -49.07
C MET A 388 -11.52 2.12 -49.93
N ARG A 389 -11.93 0.96 -49.35
CA ARG A 389 -13.28 0.60 -48.81
C ARG A 389 -13.80 -0.78 -49.26
N GLY A 390 -14.09 -1.66 -48.28
CA GLY A 390 -15.04 -2.78 -48.42
C GLY A 390 -14.65 -4.11 -47.73
N MET A 391 -15.09 -4.28 -46.46
CA MET A 391 -15.29 -5.48 -45.59
C MET A 391 -14.48 -6.80 -45.77
N PRO A 392 -14.24 -7.54 -44.66
CA PRO A 392 -12.98 -8.28 -44.47
C PRO A 392 -13.10 -9.79 -44.75
N PRO A 393 -12.12 -10.40 -45.45
CA PRO A 393 -11.79 -11.79 -45.26
C PRO A 393 -10.63 -11.91 -44.27
N VAL A 394 -10.84 -12.79 -43.30
CA VAL A 394 -9.87 -13.27 -42.32
C VAL A 394 -8.76 -14.01 -43.08
N GLN A 395 -7.53 -13.50 -43.07
CA GLN A 395 -6.34 -14.30 -43.36
C GLN A 395 -5.11 -13.82 -42.58
N PRO A 396 -4.17 -14.75 -42.30
CA PRO A 396 -3.22 -14.69 -41.20
C PRO A 396 -1.95 -13.95 -41.61
N THR A 397 -1.56 -12.94 -40.83
CA THR A 397 -0.20 -12.41 -40.86
C THR A 397 0.39 -12.53 -39.48
N MET A 398 1.21 -13.57 -39.31
CA MET A 398 2.26 -13.59 -38.31
C MET A 398 3.16 -12.37 -38.53
N ASN A 399 2.87 -11.29 -37.80
CA ASN A 399 3.96 -10.45 -37.32
C ASN A 399 4.45 -11.09 -36.02
N PRO A 400 5.77 -11.24 -35.81
CA PRO A 400 6.31 -11.54 -34.49
C PRO A 400 5.71 -10.50 -33.51
N PRO A 401 5.24 -10.87 -32.32
CA PRO A 401 4.87 -9.87 -31.35
C PRO A 401 6.11 -9.03 -31.08
N GLN A 402 6.12 -7.79 -31.58
CA GLN A 402 6.99 -6.76 -31.04
C GLN A 402 6.60 -6.64 -29.56
N MET A 403 7.48 -7.11 -28.70
CA MET A 403 7.41 -6.91 -27.27
C MET A 403 7.45 -5.39 -27.06
N ASN A 404 6.29 -4.78 -26.82
CA ASN A 404 6.24 -3.37 -26.46
C ASN A 404 6.96 -3.23 -25.12
N ALA A 405 7.97 -2.34 -25.06
CA ALA A 405 8.80 -2.12 -23.88
C ALA A 405 8.01 -1.71 -22.61
N ASP A 406 6.71 -1.42 -22.75
CA ASP A 406 5.82 -0.98 -21.68
C ASP A 406 5.24 -2.12 -20.81
N ASP A 407 5.32 -3.39 -21.23
CA ASP A 407 4.68 -4.50 -20.49
C ASP A 407 5.41 -4.91 -19.19
N ASN A 408 6.63 -4.40 -18.97
CA ASN A 408 7.38 -4.58 -17.71
C ASN A 408 7.21 -3.41 -16.72
N ILE A 409 6.45 -2.37 -17.08
CA ILE A 409 6.21 -1.24 -16.18
C ILE A 409 5.17 -1.65 -15.13
N VAL A 410 5.57 -1.64 -13.86
CA VAL A 410 4.68 -1.83 -12.72
C VAL A 410 4.14 -0.47 -12.27
N MET A 411 2.82 -0.35 -12.17
CA MET A 411 2.15 0.89 -11.79
C MET A 411 1.23 0.67 -10.59
N HIS A 412 1.02 1.71 -9.82
CA HIS A 412 -0.03 1.81 -8.83
C HIS A 412 -1.21 2.58 -9.39
N VAL A 413 -2.42 2.18 -8.99
CA VAL A 413 -3.67 2.83 -9.39
C VAL A 413 -4.36 3.37 -8.13
N SER A 414 -4.81 4.61 -8.13
CA SER A 414 -5.65 5.17 -7.08
C SER A 414 -7.05 5.45 -7.62
N GLN A 415 -8.07 4.88 -7.00
CA GLN A 415 -9.47 5.07 -7.36
C GLN A 415 -10.27 5.35 -6.09
N ASN A 416 -11.06 6.43 -6.08
CA ASN A 416 -11.80 6.91 -4.90
C ASN A 416 -10.90 7.15 -3.66
N GLY A 417 -9.64 7.55 -3.88
CA GLY A 417 -8.68 7.81 -2.79
C GLY A 417 -8.05 6.55 -2.18
N GLN A 418 -8.40 5.35 -2.66
CA GLN A 418 -7.75 4.09 -2.28
C GLN A 418 -6.74 3.67 -3.35
N GLN A 419 -5.54 3.30 -2.91
CA GLN A 419 -4.44 2.87 -3.77
C GLN A 419 -4.38 1.35 -3.88
N PHE A 420 -4.19 0.86 -5.10
CA PHE A 420 -4.08 -0.54 -5.49
C PHE A 420 -2.80 -0.76 -6.32
N GLY A 421 -2.32 -2.00 -6.38
CA GLY A 421 -1.10 -2.40 -7.09
C GLY A 421 0.03 -2.85 -6.17
N PRO A 422 1.25 -3.08 -6.70
CA PRO A 422 1.66 -2.82 -8.08
C PRO A 422 1.04 -3.79 -9.09
N TYR A 423 0.52 -3.26 -10.19
CA TYR A 423 -0.01 -4.03 -11.31
C TYR A 423 0.81 -3.78 -12.58
N LYS A 424 0.85 -4.75 -13.49
CA LYS A 424 1.43 -4.53 -14.81
C LYS A 424 0.45 -3.73 -15.68
N VAL A 425 0.98 -3.05 -16.69
CA VAL A 425 0.16 -2.33 -17.69
C VAL A 425 -0.91 -3.24 -18.31
N SER A 426 -0.58 -4.50 -18.62
CA SER A 426 -1.52 -5.49 -19.15
C SER A 426 -2.70 -5.77 -18.19
N ASP A 427 -2.43 -5.93 -16.90
CA ASP A 427 -3.46 -6.18 -15.88
C ASP A 427 -4.38 -4.97 -15.72
N ILE A 428 -3.81 -3.76 -15.74
CA ILE A 428 -4.59 -2.51 -15.67
C ILE A 428 -5.51 -2.38 -16.88
N LYS A 429 -5.05 -2.72 -18.09
CA LYS A 429 -5.91 -2.74 -19.30
C LYS A 429 -7.09 -3.70 -19.14
N ASN A 430 -6.89 -4.85 -18.51
CA ASN A 430 -7.95 -5.81 -18.22
C ASN A 430 -8.95 -5.27 -17.17
N TYR A 431 -8.47 -4.59 -16.13
CA TYR A 431 -9.33 -3.96 -15.11
C TYR A 431 -10.13 -2.78 -15.66
N ILE A 432 -9.58 -2.02 -16.61
CA ILE A 432 -10.31 -0.98 -17.35
C ILE A 432 -11.41 -1.63 -18.21
N SER A 433 -11.05 -2.67 -18.97
CA SER A 433 -11.98 -3.35 -19.88
C SER A 433 -13.12 -4.07 -19.16
N SER A 434 -12.90 -4.52 -17.92
CA SER A 434 -13.92 -5.12 -17.05
C SER A 434 -14.74 -4.09 -16.26
N GLY A 435 -14.46 -2.79 -16.40
CA GLY A 435 -15.18 -1.71 -15.70
C GLY A 435 -14.82 -1.54 -14.24
N ASN A 436 -13.81 -2.26 -13.73
CA ASN A 436 -13.33 -2.13 -12.36
C ASN A 436 -12.58 -0.80 -12.16
N ILE A 437 -11.82 -0.36 -13.18
CA ILE A 437 -11.13 0.92 -13.18
C ILE A 437 -11.79 1.85 -14.19
N ASN A 438 -12.20 3.04 -13.74
CA ASN A 438 -12.82 4.06 -14.59
C ASN A 438 -11.83 5.20 -14.93
N SER A 439 -12.24 6.11 -15.82
CA SER A 439 -11.40 7.22 -16.34
C SER A 439 -10.96 8.23 -15.28
N SER A 440 -11.60 8.26 -14.10
CA SER A 440 -11.25 9.17 -13.00
C SER A 440 -10.13 8.63 -12.09
N ALA A 441 -9.69 7.38 -12.31
CA ALA A 441 -8.58 6.83 -11.55
C ALA A 441 -7.25 7.54 -11.88
N LEU A 442 -6.34 7.57 -10.91
CA LEU A 442 -4.99 8.10 -11.05
C LEU A 442 -4.00 6.93 -11.14
N VAL A 443 -2.94 7.09 -11.92
CA VAL A 443 -1.85 6.12 -12.03
C VAL A 443 -0.52 6.76 -11.70
N TRP A 444 0.36 5.98 -11.09
CA TRP A 444 1.72 6.38 -10.79
C TRP A 444 2.67 5.20 -10.98
N THR A 445 3.87 5.48 -11.49
CA THR A 445 4.95 4.51 -11.59
C THR A 445 6.28 5.16 -11.21
N ASN A 446 7.28 4.32 -10.94
CA ASN A 446 8.60 4.76 -10.57
C ASN A 446 9.23 5.57 -11.72
N GLY A 447 9.48 6.87 -11.48
CA GLY A 447 9.94 7.83 -12.49
C GLY A 447 8.96 8.99 -12.75
N MET A 448 7.73 8.95 -12.22
CA MET A 448 6.80 10.07 -12.28
C MET A 448 6.92 11.00 -11.07
N SER A 449 6.90 12.31 -11.31
CA SER A 449 6.90 13.34 -10.26
C SER A 449 5.56 13.46 -9.52
N GLU A 450 4.45 13.10 -10.16
CA GLU A 450 3.10 13.22 -9.61
C GLU A 450 2.16 12.13 -10.15
N TRP A 451 1.04 11.93 -9.46
CA TRP A 451 -0.04 11.04 -9.89
C TRP A 451 -0.71 11.61 -11.13
N THR A 452 -0.81 10.81 -12.20
CA THR A 452 -1.38 11.24 -13.47
C THR A 452 -2.75 10.58 -13.69
N PRO A 453 -3.79 11.29 -14.17
CA PRO A 453 -5.05 10.66 -14.54
C PRO A 453 -4.86 9.52 -15.53
N ILE A 454 -5.51 8.38 -15.30
CA ILE A 454 -5.34 7.16 -16.10
C ILE A 454 -5.72 7.39 -17.57
N ALA A 455 -6.70 8.25 -17.82
CA ALA A 455 -7.13 8.64 -19.16
C ALA A 455 -6.06 9.44 -19.94
N ASN A 456 -5.10 10.06 -19.24
CA ASN A 456 -4.03 10.84 -19.85
C ASN A 456 -2.73 10.05 -20.03
N TYR A 457 -2.65 8.83 -19.48
CA TYR A 457 -1.47 8.01 -19.63
C TYR A 457 -1.45 7.34 -21.02
N PRO A 458 -0.34 7.44 -21.79
CA PRO A 458 -0.29 6.95 -23.18
C PRO A 458 -0.71 5.49 -23.38
N ALA A 459 -0.46 4.63 -22.38
CA ALA A 459 -0.80 3.21 -22.47
C ALA A 459 -2.30 2.91 -22.29
N PHE A 460 -3.08 3.84 -21.75
CA PHE A 460 -4.50 3.62 -21.40
C PHE A 460 -5.47 4.61 -22.07
N CYS A 461 -5.00 5.77 -22.55
CA CYS A 461 -5.84 6.82 -23.13
C CYS A 461 -6.77 6.33 -24.25
N ASN A 462 -6.29 5.39 -25.08
CA ASN A 462 -7.06 4.81 -26.18
C ASN A 462 -8.19 3.88 -25.71
N LEU A 463 -8.15 3.37 -24.47
CA LEU A 463 -9.20 2.53 -23.90
C LEU A 463 -10.41 3.35 -23.39
N PHE A 464 -10.26 4.67 -23.27
CA PHE A 464 -11.32 5.58 -22.81
C PHE A 464 -11.92 6.45 -23.93
N GLY A 465 -11.62 6.16 -25.21
CA GLY A 465 -12.32 6.77 -26.35
C GLY A 465 -11.65 7.96 -27.04
N GLY A 466 -10.38 8.27 -26.74
CA GLY A 466 -9.50 9.02 -27.66
C GLY A 466 -9.43 10.56 -27.55
N SER A 467 -8.17 11.02 -27.51
CA SER A 467 -7.59 12.35 -27.79
C SER A 467 -8.08 13.57 -27.00
N VAL A 468 -7.32 13.96 -25.98
CA VAL A 468 -7.11 15.39 -25.68
C VAL A 468 -5.63 15.68 -25.95
N PRO A 469 -5.28 16.58 -26.89
CA PRO A 469 -3.89 16.94 -27.14
C PRO A 469 -3.29 17.61 -25.89
N PRO A 470 -1.99 17.42 -25.60
CA PRO A 470 -1.36 18.08 -24.47
C PRO A 470 -1.43 19.61 -24.65
N PRO A 471 -1.71 20.38 -23.58
CA PRO A 471 -1.70 21.83 -23.65
C PRO A 471 -0.30 22.33 -24.05
N PRO A 472 -0.21 23.37 -24.91
CA PRO A 472 1.07 23.91 -25.34
C PRO A 472 1.88 24.43 -24.13
N PRO A 473 3.22 24.28 -24.16
CA PRO A 473 4.07 24.70 -23.04
C PRO A 473 3.93 26.21 -22.77
N PRO A 474 3.94 26.63 -21.49
CA PRO A 474 3.85 28.04 -21.14
C PRO A 474 5.04 28.80 -21.72
N SER A 475 4.76 29.94 -22.35
CA SER A 475 5.79 30.84 -22.88
C SER A 475 6.70 31.32 -21.75
N PRO A 476 8.03 31.40 -21.97
CA PRO A 476 8.94 31.91 -20.95
C PRO A 476 8.60 33.37 -20.67
N MET A 477 8.23 33.66 -19.41
CA MET A 477 8.03 35.04 -18.96
C MET A 477 9.38 35.77 -19.01
N SER A 478 9.43 36.84 -19.80
CA SER A 478 10.46 37.88 -19.79
C SER A 478 10.27 38.83 -18.61
#